data_AF-A0A0R0KXU6-F1
#
_entry.id   AF-A0A0R0KXU6-F1
#
_cell.length_a   1.000
_cell.length_b   1.000
_cell.length_c   1.000
_cell.angle_alpha   90.00
_cell.angle_beta   90.00
_cell.angle_gamma   90.00
#
_symmetry.space_group_name_H-M   'P 1'
#
loop_
_entity.id
_entity.type
_entity.pdbx_description
1 polymer ?
#
loop_
_entity_poly.entity_id
_entity_poly.type
_entity_poly.pdbx_seq_one_letter_code
_entity_poly.pdbx_strand_id
1 'polypeptide(L)'
;MKKPSCQKGFILDGFPRTVVQAQKLDEMLQNQGVKVNKVLNFAIDDAILEERITGRWIHTYSVLGVDDVTGEPLIQCKDDTAAVLKSRLEAFHKQTES
;
A
#
# COMPACT_ATOMS: atom_id res chain seq x y z
N MET A 1 -15.20 7.89 9.67
CA MET A 1 -14.98 8.35 11.06
C MET A 1 -16.18 8.17 11.99
N LYS A 2 -17.43 8.12 11.50
CA LYS A 2 -18.62 7.99 12.35
C LYS A 2 -18.77 6.65 13.09
N LYS A 3 -18.11 5.59 12.62
CA LYS A 3 -18.13 4.29 13.30
C LYS A 3 -17.48 4.43 14.69
N PRO A 4 -18.08 3.89 15.77
CA PRO A 4 -17.52 3.99 17.11
C PRO A 4 -16.06 3.51 17.22
N SER A 5 -15.70 2.46 16.48
CA SER A 5 -14.33 1.92 16.44
C SER A 5 -13.28 2.90 15.88
N CYS A 6 -13.70 3.92 15.14
CA CYS A 6 -12.82 4.92 14.52
C CYS A 6 -12.80 6.26 15.27
N GLN A 7 -13.44 6.36 16.44
CA GLN A 7 -13.51 7.63 17.19
C GLN A 7 -12.15 8.12 17.68
N LYS A 8 -11.25 7.19 18.03
CA LYS A 8 -9.89 7.52 18.49
C LYS A 8 -8.95 7.91 17.35
N GLY A 9 -9.37 7.70 16.11
CA GLY A 9 -8.54 7.87 14.92
C GLY A 9 -8.69 6.70 13.96
N PHE A 10 -7.96 6.79 12.86
CA PHE A 10 -7.93 5.78 11.80
C PHE A 10 -6.56 5.88 11.10
N ILE A 11 -6.19 4.79 10.43
CA ILE A 11 -5.01 4.74 9.58
C ILE A 11 -5.51 4.62 8.15
N LEU A 12 -4.88 5.38 7.26
CA LEU A 12 -5.04 5.21 5.82
C LEU A 12 -3.82 4.43 5.34
N ASP A 13 -4.04 3.16 5.03
CA ASP A 13 -2.99 2.28 4.55
C ASP A 13 -2.98 2.28 3.01
N GLY A 14 -1.82 2.58 2.42
CA GLY A 14 -1.65 2.70 0.98
C GLY A 14 -2.50 3.78 0.30
N PHE A 15 -2.98 4.77 1.04
CA PHE A 15 -3.72 5.93 0.54
C PHE A 15 -3.30 7.21 1.29
N PRO A 16 -3.11 8.34 0.60
CA PRO A 16 -3.21 8.56 -0.84
C PRO A 16 -1.98 8.04 -1.59
N ARG A 17 -2.13 7.68 -2.88
CA ARG A 17 -1.03 7.23 -3.77
C ARG A 17 -0.61 8.27 -4.79
N THR A 18 -1.43 9.31 -4.99
CA THR A 18 -1.16 10.37 -5.98
C THR A 18 -1.38 11.73 -5.35
N VAL A 19 -0.73 12.75 -5.90
CA VAL A 19 -0.90 14.15 -5.47
C VAL A 19 -2.38 14.58 -5.52
N VAL A 20 -3.13 14.18 -6.55
CA VAL A 20 -4.56 14.50 -6.66
C VAL A 20 -5.38 13.86 -5.55
N GLN A 21 -5.07 12.61 -5.17
CA GLN A 21 -5.73 11.97 -4.03
C GLN A 21 -5.39 12.67 -2.71
N ALA A 22 -4.13 13.11 -2.53
CA ALA A 22 -3.72 13.86 -1.36
C ALA A 22 -4.47 15.20 -1.24
N GLN A 23 -4.59 15.96 -2.32
CA GLN A 23 -5.37 17.20 -2.35
C GLN A 23 -6.84 16.97 -2.01
N LYS A 24 -7.45 15.90 -2.54
CA LYS A 24 -8.84 15.54 -2.23
C LYS A 24 -9.03 15.04 -0.80
N LEU A 25 -8.03 14.34 -0.25
CA LEU A 25 -8.01 13.95 1.15
C LEU A 25 -7.95 15.19 2.05
N ASP A 26 -7.06 16.14 1.75
CA ASP A 26 -6.95 17.39 2.51
C ASP A 26 -8.25 18.20 2.50
N GLU A 27 -8.88 18.36 1.33
CA GLU A 27 -10.18 19.03 1.19
C GLU A 27 -11.27 18.35 2.03
N MET A 28 -11.35 17.01 1.97
CA MET A 28 -12.32 16.24 2.76
C MET A 28 -12.08 16.38 4.27
N LEU A 29 -10.82 16.27 4.71
CA LEU A 29 -10.46 16.36 6.12
C LEU A 29 -10.72 17.76 6.68
N GLN A 30 -10.38 18.81 5.92
CA GLN A 30 -10.66 20.20 6.28
C GLN A 30 -12.16 20.43 6.50
N ASN A 31 -13.01 19.94 5.59
CA ASN A 31 -14.47 20.04 5.71
C ASN A 31 -15.05 19.30 6.93
N GLN A 32 -14.29 18.34 7.50
CA GLN A 32 -14.68 17.60 8.70
C GLN A 32 -14.01 18.14 9.97
N GLY A 33 -13.18 19.17 9.88
CA GLY A 33 -12.38 19.67 11.00
C GLY A 33 -11.35 18.65 11.51
N VAL A 34 -10.95 17.71 10.65
CA VAL A 34 -9.95 16.68 10.96
C VAL A 34 -8.67 17.00 10.19
N LYS A 35 -7.54 16.52 10.68
CA LYS A 35 -6.23 16.69 10.02
C LYS A 35 -5.44 15.39 10.08
N VAL A 36 -4.52 15.22 9.13
CA VAL A 36 -3.50 14.17 9.23
C VAL A 36 -2.54 14.53 10.37
N ASN A 37 -2.42 13.66 11.36
CA ASN A 37 -1.57 13.92 12.53
C ASN A 37 -0.11 13.49 12.32
N LYS A 38 0.08 12.38 11.61
CA LYS A 38 1.38 11.73 11.38
C LYS A 38 1.35 11.02 10.03
N VAL A 39 2.50 10.96 9.39
CA VAL A 39 2.77 10.14 8.21
C VAL A 39 3.97 9.27 8.54
N LEU A 40 3.87 7.97 8.24
CA LEU A 40 4.99 7.05 8.35
C LEU A 40 5.57 6.88 6.96
N ASN A 41 6.81 7.33 6.77
CA ASN A 41 7.58 7.08 5.56
C ASN A 41 8.63 6.02 5.84
N PHE A 42 8.65 4.95 5.06
CA PHE A 42 9.64 3.88 5.19
C PHE A 42 10.73 4.09 4.14
N ALA A 43 11.88 4.59 4.56
CA ALA A 43 13.06 4.70 3.71
C ALA A 43 13.71 3.31 3.60
N ILE A 44 13.34 2.59 2.55
CA ILE A 44 13.81 1.22 2.26
C ILE A 44 14.44 1.25 0.87
N ASP A 45 15.51 0.49 0.68
CA ASP A 45 16.12 0.29 -0.62
C ASP A 45 15.13 -0.37 -1.59
N ASP A 46 15.04 0.17 -2.81
CA ASP A 46 14.20 -0.35 -3.88
C ASP A 46 14.41 -1.84 -4.16
N ALA A 47 15.66 -2.32 -4.07
CA ALA A 47 15.98 -3.72 -4.29
C ALA A 47 15.35 -4.63 -3.23
N ILE A 48 15.32 -4.18 -1.97
CA ILE A 48 14.67 -4.90 -0.86
C ILE A 48 13.15 -4.90 -1.07
N LEU A 49 12.59 -3.79 -1.57
CA LEU A 49 11.16 -3.72 -1.90
C LEU A 49 10.81 -4.66 -3.06
N GLU A 50 11.66 -4.75 -4.08
CA GLU A 50 11.47 -5.66 -5.21
C GLU A 50 11.47 -7.12 -4.79
N GLU A 51 12.47 -7.55 -4.03
CA GLU A 51 12.51 -8.90 -3.46
C GLU A 51 11.26 -9.20 -2.63
N ARG A 52 10.87 -8.27 -1.75
CA ARG A 52 9.72 -8.45 -0.87
C ARG A 52 8.38 -8.54 -1.62
N ILE A 53 8.20 -7.73 -2.66
CA ILE A 53 6.94 -7.68 -3.41
C ILE A 53 6.84 -8.88 -4.35
N THR A 54 7.90 -9.18 -5.10
CA THR A 54 7.92 -10.33 -6.03
C THR A 54 7.98 -11.68 -5.32
N GLY A 55 8.44 -11.73 -4.08
CA GLY A 55 8.38 -12.90 -3.22
C GLY A 55 7.04 -13.08 -2.48
N ARG A 56 6.06 -12.18 -2.67
CA ARG A 56 4.79 -12.24 -1.95
C ARG A 56 3.86 -13.29 -2.55
N TRP A 57 3.56 -14.31 -1.73
CA TRP A 57 2.52 -15.29 -1.97
C TRP A 57 1.51 -15.26 -0.82
N ILE A 58 0.23 -15.43 -1.15
CA ILE A 58 -0.86 -15.40 -0.17
C ILE A 58 -1.78 -16.61 -0.35
N HIS A 59 -2.28 -17.14 0.77
CA HIS A 59 -3.28 -18.21 0.77
C HIS A 59 -4.57 -17.76 0.12
N THR A 60 -5.16 -18.66 -0.65
CA THR A 60 -6.43 -18.43 -1.32
C THR A 60 -7.14 -19.76 -1.60
N TYR A 61 -8.34 -19.66 -2.17
CA TYR A 61 -9.12 -20.82 -2.62
C TYR A 61 -8.81 -21.25 -4.07
N SER A 62 -7.91 -20.55 -4.78
CA SER A 62 -7.56 -20.80 -6.19
C SER A 62 -6.08 -21.16 -6.37
N VAL A 63 -5.76 -22.18 -7.17
CA VAL A 63 -4.38 -22.74 -7.25
C VAL A 63 -3.54 -22.06 -8.33
N LEU A 64 -2.44 -21.41 -7.93
CA LEU A 64 -1.30 -21.03 -8.80
C LEU A 64 0.06 -21.43 -8.18
N GLY A 65 0.03 -22.17 -7.08
CA GLY A 65 1.16 -22.66 -6.27
C GLY A 65 0.61 -23.39 -5.04
N VAL A 66 1.47 -24.01 -4.24
CA VAL A 66 1.09 -24.68 -2.98
C VAL A 66 2.08 -24.31 -1.87
N ASP A 67 1.56 -24.09 -0.67
CA ASP A 67 2.36 -23.93 0.55
C ASP A 67 3.03 -25.27 0.91
N ASP A 68 4.31 -25.25 1.22
CA ASP A 68 5.12 -26.42 1.56
C ASP A 68 4.85 -26.97 2.97
N VAL A 69 4.22 -26.17 3.85
CA VAL A 69 3.84 -26.56 5.20
C VAL A 69 2.40 -27.06 5.27
N THR A 70 1.45 -26.31 4.72
CA THR A 70 0.01 -26.64 4.83
C THR A 70 -0.54 -27.39 3.62
N GLY A 71 0.14 -27.35 2.47
CA GLY A 71 -0.36 -27.86 1.20
C GLY A 71 -1.49 -27.01 0.59
N GLU A 72 -1.84 -25.89 1.20
CA GLU A 72 -2.94 -25.04 0.73
C GLU A 72 -2.54 -24.24 -0.53
N PRO A 73 -3.52 -23.87 -1.38
CA PRO A 73 -3.26 -23.10 -2.58
C PRO A 73 -2.70 -21.70 -2.29
N LEU A 74 -1.67 -21.33 -3.03
CA LEU A 74 -1.10 -19.98 -3.02
C LEU A 74 -1.37 -19.25 -4.34
N ILE A 75 -1.55 -17.94 -4.25
CA ILE A 75 -1.53 -17.02 -5.39
C ILE A 75 -0.55 -15.89 -5.15
N GLN A 76 -0.06 -15.35 -6.25
CA GLN A 76 0.58 -14.05 -6.31
C GLN A 76 -0.41 -13.01 -6.84
N CYS A 77 -0.44 -11.81 -6.26
CA CYS A 77 -1.28 -10.75 -6.81
C CYS A 77 -0.77 -10.35 -8.20
N LYS A 78 -1.68 -10.02 -9.11
CA LYS A 78 -1.34 -9.63 -10.49
C LYS A 78 -0.40 -8.42 -10.58
N ASP A 79 -0.35 -7.59 -9.55
CA ASP A 79 0.48 -6.39 -9.47
C ASP A 79 1.78 -6.59 -8.67
N ASP A 80 2.01 -7.77 -8.10
CA ASP A 80 3.25 -8.15 -7.40
C ASP A 80 4.35 -8.59 -8.39
N THR A 81 4.60 -7.75 -9.40
CA THR A 81 5.64 -8.00 -10.43
C THR A 81 6.70 -6.90 -10.39
N ALA A 82 7.94 -7.25 -10.73
CA ALA A 82 9.05 -6.30 -10.81
C ALA A 82 8.72 -5.09 -11.70
N ALA A 83 8.10 -5.33 -12.87
CA ALA A 83 7.72 -4.27 -13.80
C ALA A 83 6.70 -3.29 -13.19
N VAL A 84 5.67 -3.80 -12.51
CA VAL A 84 4.67 -2.95 -11.86
C VAL A 84 5.29 -2.19 -10.70
N LEU A 85 6.11 -2.85 -9.87
CA LEU A 85 6.80 -2.17 -8.78
C LEU A 85 7.72 -1.06 -9.28
N LYS A 86 8.55 -1.34 -10.29
CA LYS A 86 9.43 -0.34 -10.90
C LYS A 86 8.67 0.91 -11.34
N SER A 87 7.54 0.72 -12.03
CA SER A 87 6.70 1.85 -12.45
C SER A 87 6.14 2.65 -11.27
N ARG A 88 5.86 1.99 -10.14
CA ARG A 88 5.38 2.62 -8.91
C ARG A 88 6.48 3.39 -8.20
N LEU A 89 7.68 2.81 -8.10
CA LEU A 89 8.85 3.45 -7.49
C LEU A 89 9.26 4.68 -8.32
N GLU A 90 9.38 4.57 -9.64
CA GLU A 90 9.66 5.71 -10.52
C GLU A 90 8.64 6.84 -10.34
N ALA A 91 7.35 6.51 -10.28
CA ALA A 91 6.29 7.49 -10.05
C ALA A 91 6.37 8.11 -8.64
N PHE A 92 6.75 7.33 -7.63
CA PHE A 92 6.95 7.79 -6.26
C PHE A 92 8.13 8.76 -6.18
N HIS A 93 9.34 8.34 -6.56
CA HIS A 93 10.54 9.18 -6.54
C HIS A 93 10.32 10.49 -7.31
N LYS A 94 9.72 10.43 -8.50
CA LYS A 94 9.40 11.64 -9.29
C LYS A 94 8.46 12.61 -8.57
N GLN A 95 7.56 12.13 -7.71
CA GLN A 95 6.58 12.95 -7.01
C GLN A 95 7.06 13.43 -5.64
N THR A 96 8.05 12.77 -5.03
CA THR A 96 8.45 13.01 -3.64
C THR A 96 9.90 13.40 -3.46
N GLU A 97 10.77 13.13 -4.44
CA GLU A 97 12.20 13.44 -4.39
C GLU A 97 12.51 14.52 -5.41
N SER A 98 13.16 15.60 -4.94
CA SER A 98 13.51 16.79 -5.73
C SER A 98 14.91 16.70 -6.30
#